data_AF-A0A2S7JPU7-F1
#
_entry.id   AF-A0A2S7JPU7-F1
#
_cell.length_a   1.000
_cell.length_b   1.000
_cell.length_c   1.000
_cell.angle_alpha   90.00
_cell.angle_beta   90.00
_cell.angle_gamma   90.00
#
_symmetry.space_group_name_H-M   'P 1'
#
loop_
_entity.id
_entity.type
_entity.pdbx_description
1 polymer ?
#
loop_
_entity_poly.entity_id
_entity_poly.type
_entity_poly.pdbx_seq_one_letter_code
_entity_poly.pdbx_strand_id
1 'polypeptide(L)'
;MTYCVGIKLKAGLVFLSDSRTNAGLDQISTFRKMIVYEKPGDRFMVLLSAGNLSISQSVREILQVEQLKDTPESEPITIWNAKSMFDAVRVLGAAIRRVHDRDAAALKASGVDFNVSLIFGGQIAGEGMRLFQVYSPGNFIEATAETPYFQIGESKYGKPVLDRVLHPDTPLDEAAKCALVSMDSTLKSNLSVGLPLDMVVYEADKFESDKVVCIDENNPYFQMMHNTWGVKLREVFDGIEDPVWDGAATATPLLQPAQRVQALKKIQTPDEKLI
;
A
#
# COMPACT_ATOMS: atom_id res chain seq x y z
N MET A 1 11.19 -5.40 -2.19
CA MET A 1 10.67 -6.11 -3.39
C MET A 1 9.19 -6.43 -3.24
N THR A 2 8.35 -5.41 -3.05
CA THR A 2 6.89 -5.56 -2.92
C THR A 2 6.28 -4.16 -2.93
N TYR A 3 5.10 -3.98 -3.52
CA TYR A 3 4.24 -2.84 -3.25
C TYR A 3 2.78 -3.30 -3.19
N CYS A 4 2.11 -3.00 -2.09
CA CYS A 4 0.67 -3.18 -1.95
C CYS A 4 0.02 -1.90 -1.39
N VAL A 5 -1.23 -1.67 -1.76
CA VAL A 5 -2.05 -0.56 -1.27
C VAL A 5 -3.47 -1.03 -0.97
N GLY A 6 -4.02 -0.58 0.15
CA GLY A 6 -5.43 -0.72 0.49
C GLY A 6 -6.03 0.66 0.74
N ILE A 7 -7.21 0.91 0.16
CA ILE A 7 -7.90 2.20 0.19
C ILE A 7 -9.31 1.96 0.76
N LYS A 8 -9.72 2.80 1.71
CA LYS A 8 -11.03 2.82 2.36
C LYS A 8 -11.74 4.13 2.05
N LEU A 9 -12.89 4.04 1.42
CA LEU A 9 -13.74 5.17 1.03
C LEU A 9 -15.13 4.97 1.60
N LYS A 10 -15.99 5.99 1.52
CA LYS A 10 -17.41 5.81 1.86
C LYS A 10 -18.11 4.80 0.94
N ALA A 11 -17.72 4.78 -0.34
CA ALA A 11 -18.33 3.91 -1.34
C ALA A 11 -17.90 2.43 -1.23
N GLY A 12 -16.75 2.15 -0.62
CA GLY A 12 -16.19 0.80 -0.62
C GLY A 12 -14.71 0.72 -0.25
N LEU A 13 -14.09 -0.41 -0.61
CA LEU A 13 -12.67 -0.67 -0.45
C LEU A 13 -12.02 -0.98 -1.81
N VAL A 14 -10.76 -0.57 -1.98
CA VAL A 14 -9.94 -0.94 -3.15
C VAL A 14 -8.61 -1.51 -2.66
N PHE A 15 -8.24 -2.66 -3.18
CA PHE A 15 -6.98 -3.33 -2.88
C PHE A 15 -6.19 -3.57 -4.17
N LEU A 16 -4.88 -3.34 -4.12
CA LEU A 16 -3.97 -3.61 -5.22
C LEU A 16 -2.63 -4.13 -4.69
N SER A 17 -2.12 -5.21 -5.26
CA SER A 17 -0.80 -5.74 -4.93
C SER A 17 -0.02 -6.14 -6.17
N ASP A 18 1.29 -5.90 -6.16
CA ASP A 18 2.22 -6.50 -7.11
C ASP A 18 2.52 -7.96 -6.74
N SER A 19 3.22 -8.70 -7.61
CA SER A 19 3.54 -10.13 -7.37
C SER A 19 5.03 -10.47 -7.40
N ARG A 20 5.89 -9.55 -7.85
CA ARG A 20 7.34 -9.76 -7.82
C ARG A 20 7.85 -9.90 -6.39
N THR A 21 8.56 -10.98 -6.11
CA THR A 21 9.01 -11.31 -4.76
C THR A 21 10.45 -11.84 -4.80
N ASN A 22 11.23 -11.46 -3.78
CA ASN A 22 12.54 -12.04 -3.54
C ASN A 22 12.40 -13.31 -2.69
N ALA A 23 12.75 -14.46 -3.26
CA ALA A 23 12.73 -15.76 -2.59
C ALA A 23 14.13 -16.21 -2.10
N GLY A 24 15.19 -15.44 -2.37
CA GLY A 24 16.56 -15.78 -2.02
C GLY A 24 17.59 -15.04 -2.89
N LEU A 25 18.88 -15.27 -2.64
CA LEU A 25 19.93 -14.70 -3.48
C LEU A 25 19.71 -15.11 -4.94
N ASP A 26 19.56 -14.12 -5.83
CA ASP A 26 19.26 -14.27 -7.26
C ASP A 26 17.96 -15.03 -7.61
N GLN A 27 17.03 -15.16 -6.67
CA GLN A 27 15.74 -15.82 -6.89
C GLN A 27 14.59 -14.81 -6.85
N ILE A 28 14.39 -14.12 -7.96
CA ILE A 28 13.22 -13.26 -8.17
C ILE A 28 12.14 -14.08 -8.86
N SER A 29 10.95 -14.15 -8.25
CA SER A 29 9.83 -14.96 -8.74
C SER A 29 8.49 -14.28 -8.49
N THR A 30 7.43 -14.87 -9.04
CA THR A 30 6.06 -14.35 -8.95
C THR A 30 5.29 -15.09 -7.86
N PHE A 31 4.87 -14.38 -6.82
CA PHE A 31 4.02 -14.90 -5.76
C PHE A 31 2.83 -13.95 -5.50
N ARG A 32 1.64 -14.52 -5.34
CA ARG A 32 0.43 -13.76 -4.98
C ARG A 32 0.61 -13.17 -3.59
N LYS A 33 0.34 -11.87 -3.46
CA LYS A 33 0.42 -11.12 -2.19
C LYS A 33 -0.93 -10.69 -1.66
N MET A 34 -2.02 -11.14 -2.29
CA MET A 34 -3.39 -10.85 -1.92
C MET A 34 -4.15 -12.16 -1.68
N ILE A 35 -5.00 -12.16 -0.67
CA ILE A 35 -5.92 -13.25 -0.35
C ILE A 35 -7.27 -12.65 -0.03
N VAL A 36 -8.33 -13.28 -0.55
CA VAL A 36 -9.72 -12.93 -0.26
C VAL A 36 -10.33 -14.02 0.61
N TYR A 37 -10.98 -13.62 1.70
CA TYR A 37 -11.82 -14.45 2.55
C TYR A 37 -13.26 -13.97 2.41
N GLU A 38 -14.12 -14.83 1.89
CA GLU A 38 -15.48 -14.47 1.56
C GLU A 38 -16.45 -15.52 2.10
N LYS A 39 -17.53 -15.04 2.71
CA LYS A 39 -18.72 -15.81 3.02
C LYS A 39 -19.91 -14.92 2.67
N PRO A 40 -20.52 -15.11 1.48
CA PRO A 40 -21.56 -14.23 0.98
C PRO A 40 -22.68 -13.98 2.00
N GLY A 41 -23.09 -12.73 2.12
CA GLY A 41 -24.10 -12.28 3.09
C GLY A 41 -23.64 -12.19 4.55
N ASP A 42 -22.39 -12.57 4.88
CA ASP A 42 -21.83 -12.49 6.23
C ASP A 42 -20.56 -11.65 6.30
N ARG A 43 -19.54 -11.96 5.47
CA ARG A 43 -18.25 -11.26 5.54
C ARG A 43 -17.48 -11.28 4.23
N PHE A 44 -16.74 -10.20 4.01
CA PHE A 44 -15.74 -10.08 2.97
C PHE A 44 -14.47 -9.47 3.56
N MET A 45 -13.32 -10.11 3.41
CA MET A 45 -12.06 -9.63 3.96
C MET A 45 -10.92 -9.89 2.98
N VAL A 46 -9.95 -8.97 2.93
CA VAL A 46 -8.77 -9.04 2.07
C VAL A 46 -7.53 -8.88 2.93
N LEU A 47 -6.54 -9.74 2.69
CA LEU A 47 -5.21 -9.67 3.30
C LEU A 47 -4.16 -9.40 2.21
N LEU A 48 -3.39 -8.32 2.37
CA LEU A 48 -2.22 -8.02 1.55
C LEU A 48 -0.94 -8.26 2.36
N SER A 49 0.11 -8.78 1.73
CA SER A 49 1.38 -9.11 2.40
C SER A 49 2.60 -8.43 1.79
N ALA A 50 3.54 -8.05 2.65
CA ALA A 50 4.88 -7.59 2.30
C ALA A 50 5.90 -8.03 3.37
N GLY A 51 7.18 -8.02 3.00
CA GLY A 51 8.28 -8.44 3.87
C GLY A 51 8.81 -9.81 3.48
N ASN A 52 9.18 -10.62 4.48
CA ASN A 52 9.74 -11.94 4.25
C ASN A 52 8.65 -12.92 3.75
N LEU A 53 8.91 -13.57 2.61
CA LEU A 53 7.97 -14.49 1.98
C LEU A 53 7.62 -15.69 2.88
N SER A 54 8.60 -16.33 3.52
CA SER A 54 8.34 -17.52 4.36
C SER A 54 7.52 -17.17 5.61
N ILE A 55 7.76 -15.99 6.19
CA ILE A 55 6.99 -15.48 7.33
C ILE A 55 5.56 -15.19 6.89
N SER A 56 5.36 -14.42 5.81
CA SER A 56 4.01 -14.06 5.34
C SER A 56 3.18 -15.28 4.93
N GLN A 57 3.78 -16.29 4.29
CA GLN A 57 3.12 -17.56 4.00
C GLN A 57 2.78 -18.34 5.27
N SER A 58 3.69 -18.40 6.25
CA SER A 58 3.42 -19.05 7.54
C SER A 58 2.27 -18.37 8.29
N VAL A 59 2.23 -17.03 8.31
CA VAL A 59 1.15 -16.26 8.93
C VAL A 59 -0.18 -16.57 8.27
N ARG A 60 -0.23 -16.62 6.93
CA ARG A 60 -1.43 -16.99 6.17
C ARG A 60 -1.96 -18.37 6.59
N GLU A 61 -1.09 -19.38 6.64
CA GLU A 61 -1.50 -20.75 6.95
C GLU A 61 -1.97 -20.86 8.41
N ILE A 62 -1.26 -20.23 9.34
CA ILE A 62 -1.67 -20.19 10.74
C ILE A 62 -2.99 -19.46 10.92
N LEU A 63 -3.22 -18.35 10.20
CA LEU A 63 -4.44 -17.56 10.29
C LEU A 63 -5.72 -18.38 10.05
N GLN A 64 -5.65 -19.43 9.20
CA GLN A 64 -6.81 -20.29 8.92
C GLN A 64 -7.28 -21.09 10.14
N VAL A 65 -6.35 -21.40 11.06
CA VAL A 65 -6.58 -22.29 12.20
C VAL A 65 -6.39 -21.60 13.55
N GLU A 66 -5.89 -20.36 13.55
CA GLU A 66 -5.61 -19.61 14.78
C GLU A 66 -6.89 -19.30 15.55
N GLN A 67 -6.81 -19.49 16.86
CA GLN A 67 -7.91 -19.30 17.78
C GLN A 67 -7.48 -18.34 18.89
N LEU A 68 -8.09 -17.17 18.93
CA LEU A 68 -7.90 -16.23 20.01
C LEU A 68 -8.95 -16.47 21.09
N LYS A 69 -8.50 -16.59 22.34
CA LYS A 69 -9.38 -16.66 23.51
C LYS A 69 -9.12 -15.46 24.40
N ASP A 70 -10.18 -14.75 24.80
CA ASP A 70 -10.07 -13.64 25.76
C ASP A 70 -9.85 -14.18 27.19
N THR A 71 -10.52 -15.30 27.52
CA THR A 71 -10.33 -16.07 28.76
C THR A 71 -10.30 -17.58 28.45
N PRO A 72 -9.75 -18.43 29.33
CA PRO A 72 -9.72 -19.88 29.10
C PRO A 72 -11.10 -20.50 28.80
N GLU A 73 -12.15 -19.93 29.38
CA GLU A 73 -13.56 -20.35 29.26
C GLU A 73 -14.29 -19.74 28.05
N SER A 74 -13.72 -18.70 27.43
CA SER A 74 -14.34 -18.04 26.28
C SER A 74 -14.33 -18.92 25.02
N GLU A 75 -15.40 -18.81 24.23
CA GLU A 75 -15.47 -19.40 22.90
C GLU A 75 -14.32 -18.86 22.02
N PRO A 76 -13.57 -19.73 21.32
CA PRO A 76 -12.45 -19.28 20.51
C PRO A 76 -12.91 -18.42 19.34
N ILE A 77 -12.26 -17.27 19.18
CA ILE A 77 -12.44 -16.35 18.06
C ILE A 77 -11.48 -16.76 16.93
N THR A 78 -12.03 -16.94 15.73
CA THR A 78 -11.33 -17.21 14.48
C THR A 78 -11.71 -16.14 13.46
N ILE A 79 -11.01 -16.10 12.33
CA ILE A 79 -11.39 -15.20 11.23
C ILE A 79 -12.82 -15.46 10.70
N TRP A 80 -13.34 -16.68 10.90
CA TRP A 80 -14.62 -17.13 10.36
C TRP A 80 -15.81 -16.93 11.32
N ASN A 81 -15.56 -16.70 12.61
CA ASN A 81 -16.61 -16.43 13.60
C ASN A 81 -16.45 -15.08 14.32
N ALA A 82 -15.39 -14.32 14.02
CA ALA A 82 -15.21 -12.96 14.51
C ALA A 82 -16.47 -12.13 14.26
N LYS A 83 -16.87 -11.35 15.27
CA LYS A 83 -18.07 -10.49 15.26
C LYS A 83 -17.77 -9.07 14.77
N SER A 84 -16.50 -8.71 14.70
CA SER A 84 -16.02 -7.42 14.21
C SER A 84 -14.71 -7.60 13.44
N MET A 85 -14.41 -6.66 12.55
CA MET A 85 -13.12 -6.62 11.86
C MET A 85 -11.96 -6.39 12.85
N PHE A 86 -12.23 -5.76 14.01
CA PHE A 86 -11.25 -5.66 15.09
C PHE A 86 -10.88 -7.02 15.68
N ASP A 87 -11.87 -7.87 15.95
CA ASP A 87 -11.62 -9.22 16.43
C ASP A 87 -10.87 -10.05 15.39
N ALA A 88 -11.24 -9.93 14.10
CA ALA A 88 -10.55 -10.59 13.02
C ALA A 88 -9.06 -10.15 12.92
N VAL A 89 -8.76 -8.85 13.05
CA VAL A 89 -7.37 -8.37 13.02
C VAL A 89 -6.59 -8.74 14.29
N ARG A 90 -7.26 -8.93 15.45
CA ARG A 90 -6.63 -9.49 16.65
C ARG A 90 -6.21 -10.95 16.45
N VAL A 91 -7.04 -11.76 15.81
CA VAL A 91 -6.69 -13.14 15.42
C VAL A 91 -5.46 -13.13 14.49
N LEU A 92 -5.41 -12.20 13.54
CA LEU A 92 -4.23 -12.01 12.69
C LEU A 92 -2.98 -11.61 13.48
N GLY A 93 -3.10 -10.69 14.45
CA GLY A 93 -2.02 -10.33 15.35
C GLY A 93 -1.50 -11.52 16.17
N ALA A 94 -2.40 -12.40 16.64
CA ALA A 94 -2.03 -13.64 17.33
C ALA A 94 -1.29 -14.62 16.41
N ALA A 95 -1.76 -14.78 15.16
CA ALA A 95 -1.09 -15.62 14.16
C ALA A 95 0.35 -15.16 13.89
N ILE A 96 0.58 -13.83 13.78
CA ILE A 96 1.93 -13.26 13.62
C ILE A 96 2.82 -13.62 14.81
N ARG A 97 2.32 -13.43 16.04
CA ARG A 97 3.09 -13.74 17.27
C ARG A 97 3.43 -15.23 17.35
N ARG A 98 2.52 -16.10 16.94
CA ARG A 98 2.76 -17.55 16.89
C ARG A 98 3.88 -17.93 15.91
N VAL A 99 3.92 -17.30 14.72
CA VAL A 99 5.04 -17.48 13.78
C VAL A 99 6.34 -16.91 14.36
N HIS A 100 6.26 -15.74 15.01
CA HIS A 100 7.40 -15.11 15.66
C HIS A 100 8.00 -16.01 16.74
N ASP A 101 7.19 -16.57 17.64
CA ASP A 101 7.65 -17.47 18.71
C ASP A 101 8.32 -18.74 18.18
N ARG A 102 7.87 -19.21 17.00
CA ARG A 102 8.45 -20.37 16.32
C ARG A 102 9.79 -20.06 15.63
N ASP A 103 9.86 -18.96 14.88
CA ASP A 103 10.92 -18.76 13.88
C ASP A 103 11.91 -17.64 14.23
N ALA A 104 11.52 -16.64 15.03
CA ALA A 104 12.30 -15.40 15.17
C ALA A 104 13.70 -15.64 15.77
N ALA A 105 13.83 -16.58 16.71
CA ALA A 105 15.11 -16.93 17.30
C ALA A 105 16.08 -17.54 16.27
N ALA A 106 15.58 -18.45 15.42
CA ALA A 106 16.37 -19.11 14.38
C ALA A 106 16.76 -18.13 13.27
N LEU A 107 15.82 -17.28 12.83
CA LEU A 107 16.08 -16.22 11.85
C LEU A 107 17.15 -15.24 12.35
N LYS A 108 17.03 -14.80 13.59
CA LYS A 108 18.01 -13.89 14.20
C LYS A 108 19.40 -14.54 14.27
N ALA A 109 19.48 -15.83 14.59
CA ALA A 109 20.75 -16.56 14.62
C ALA A 109 21.41 -16.68 13.24
N SER A 110 20.64 -16.64 12.15
CA SER A 110 21.14 -16.62 10.77
C SER A 110 21.32 -15.22 10.18
N GLY A 111 21.14 -14.16 10.98
CA GLY A 111 21.29 -12.77 10.54
C GLY A 111 20.12 -12.23 9.71
N VAL A 112 18.94 -12.85 9.81
CA VAL A 112 17.72 -12.44 9.13
C VAL A 112 16.73 -11.84 10.12
N ASP A 113 16.23 -10.64 9.84
CA ASP A 113 15.22 -10.00 10.66
C ASP A 113 13.83 -10.62 10.45
N PHE A 114 13.06 -10.74 11.54
CA PHE A 114 11.65 -11.05 11.47
C PHE A 114 10.87 -9.83 10.95
N ASN A 115 10.60 -9.80 9.65
CA ASN A 115 9.95 -8.67 8.99
C ASN A 115 8.71 -9.12 8.22
N VAL A 116 7.54 -8.66 8.68
CA VAL A 116 6.26 -8.82 7.98
C VAL A 116 5.43 -7.56 8.17
N SER A 117 4.82 -7.07 7.09
CA SER A 117 3.85 -5.99 7.14
C SER A 117 2.66 -6.38 6.31
N LEU A 118 1.46 -6.21 6.87
CA LEU A 118 0.21 -6.64 6.25
C LEU A 118 -0.78 -5.48 6.19
N ILE A 119 -1.63 -5.50 5.18
CA ILE A 119 -2.86 -4.69 5.17
C ILE A 119 -4.02 -5.67 5.26
N PHE A 120 -4.93 -5.44 6.20
CA PHE A 120 -6.10 -6.28 6.40
C PHE A 120 -7.35 -5.40 6.40
N GLY A 121 -8.29 -5.64 5.50
CA GLY A 121 -9.48 -4.82 5.39
C GLY A 121 -10.68 -5.60 4.88
N GLY A 122 -11.87 -5.08 5.12
CA GLY A 122 -13.09 -5.80 4.80
C GLY A 122 -14.31 -5.26 5.53
N GLN A 123 -15.35 -6.07 5.53
CA GLN A 123 -16.60 -5.80 6.22
C GLN A 123 -17.22 -7.11 6.74
N ILE A 124 -17.75 -7.06 7.96
CA ILE A 124 -18.53 -8.13 8.59
C ILE A 124 -19.95 -7.59 8.82
N ALA A 125 -20.97 -8.41 8.60
CA ALA A 125 -22.36 -8.03 8.74
C ALA A 125 -22.64 -7.44 10.13
N GLY A 126 -23.29 -6.28 10.16
CA GLY A 126 -23.55 -5.52 11.38
C GLY A 126 -22.48 -4.47 11.72
N GLU A 127 -21.39 -4.39 10.95
CA GLU A 127 -20.34 -3.37 11.10
C GLU A 127 -20.09 -2.65 9.76
N GLY A 128 -19.59 -1.42 9.84
CA GLY A 128 -19.07 -0.70 8.67
C GLY A 128 -17.73 -1.27 8.20
N MET A 129 -17.29 -0.87 7.01
CA MET A 129 -15.99 -1.27 6.47
C MET A 129 -14.82 -0.77 7.33
N ARG A 130 -13.82 -1.63 7.52
CA ARG A 130 -12.61 -1.31 8.29
C ARG A 130 -11.37 -1.75 7.54
N LEU A 131 -10.27 -1.04 7.76
CA LEU A 131 -9.00 -1.25 7.07
C LEU A 131 -7.88 -1.01 8.08
N PHE A 132 -6.96 -1.96 8.18
CA PHE A 132 -5.88 -1.97 9.16
C PHE A 132 -4.53 -2.15 8.49
N GLN A 133 -3.51 -1.52 9.05
CA GLN A 133 -2.11 -1.85 8.81
C GLN A 133 -1.58 -2.62 10.01
N VAL A 134 -1.05 -3.82 9.78
CA VAL A 134 -0.52 -4.72 10.81
C VAL A 134 1.01 -4.80 10.68
N TYR A 135 1.68 -4.68 11.82
CA TYR A 135 3.13 -4.65 11.94
C TYR A 135 3.72 -5.97 12.43
N SER A 136 5.04 -6.17 12.28
CA SER A 136 5.75 -7.38 12.70
C SER A 136 5.48 -7.82 14.15
N PRO A 137 5.29 -6.92 15.16
CA PRO A 137 4.93 -7.33 16.52
C PRO A 137 3.48 -7.85 16.68
N GLY A 138 2.69 -7.85 15.61
CA GLY A 138 1.28 -8.22 15.62
C GLY A 138 0.35 -7.15 16.20
N ASN A 139 0.83 -5.92 16.39
CA ASN A 139 -0.01 -4.74 16.64
C ASN A 139 -0.42 -4.08 15.32
N PHE A 140 -1.42 -3.20 15.38
CA PHE A 140 -2.01 -2.60 14.19
C PHE A 140 -2.56 -1.20 14.45
N ILE A 141 -2.75 -0.44 13.37
CA ILE A 141 -3.51 0.81 13.33
C ILE A 141 -4.67 0.69 12.33
N GLU A 142 -5.65 1.58 12.45
CA GLU A 142 -6.84 1.59 11.60
C GLU A 142 -6.92 2.87 10.75
N ALA A 143 -7.41 2.73 9.52
CA ALA A 143 -7.65 3.85 8.61
C ALA A 143 -8.86 4.68 9.05
N THR A 144 -8.68 5.99 9.03
CA THR A 144 -9.73 6.98 9.33
C THR A 144 -10.09 7.79 8.09
N ALA A 145 -10.99 8.76 8.20
CA ALA A 145 -11.30 9.66 7.09
C ALA A 145 -10.10 10.56 6.72
N GLU A 146 -9.28 10.93 7.71
CA GLU A 146 -8.07 11.74 7.53
C GLU A 146 -6.92 10.94 6.93
N THR A 147 -6.92 9.62 7.09
CA THR A 147 -5.93 8.71 6.49
C THR A 147 -6.66 7.50 5.90
N PRO A 148 -7.24 7.66 4.69
CA PRO A 148 -8.14 6.67 4.10
C PRO A 148 -7.41 5.52 3.39
N TYR A 149 -6.08 5.46 3.42
CA TYR A 149 -5.34 4.41 2.73
C TYR A 149 -4.08 4.01 3.50
N PHE A 150 -3.61 2.79 3.27
CA PHE A 150 -2.32 2.30 3.72
C PHE A 150 -1.52 1.72 2.56
N GLN A 151 -0.20 1.80 2.68
CA GLN A 151 0.74 1.21 1.74
C GLN A 151 1.76 0.37 2.51
N ILE A 152 2.19 -0.75 1.91
CA ILE A 152 3.26 -1.62 2.44
C ILE A 152 4.27 -1.96 1.33
N GLY A 153 5.53 -2.16 1.72
CA GLY A 153 6.64 -2.34 0.78
C GLY A 153 7.22 -1.00 0.25
N GLU A 154 7.57 -0.95 -1.04
CA GLU A 154 8.18 0.20 -1.74
C GLU A 154 7.15 1.30 -2.06
N SER A 155 6.60 1.90 -1.01
CA SER A 155 5.42 2.77 -1.08
C SER A 155 5.67 4.21 -1.52
N LYS A 156 6.92 4.70 -1.47
CA LYS A 156 7.24 6.13 -1.62
C LYS A 156 6.97 6.69 -3.01
N TYR A 157 7.19 5.88 -4.06
CA TYR A 157 7.09 6.31 -5.46
C TYR A 157 5.63 6.60 -5.87
N GLY A 158 4.72 5.72 -5.44
CA GLY A 158 3.29 5.84 -5.75
C GLY A 158 2.50 6.73 -4.79
N LYS A 159 3.10 7.20 -3.69
CA LYS A 159 2.40 8.01 -2.67
C LYS A 159 1.86 9.36 -3.18
N PRO A 160 2.61 10.16 -3.96
CA PRO A 160 2.17 11.52 -4.32
C PRO A 160 0.86 11.60 -5.10
N VAL A 161 0.53 10.60 -5.93
CA VAL A 161 -0.76 10.60 -6.65
C VAL A 161 -1.93 10.24 -5.73
N LEU A 162 -1.71 9.35 -4.76
CA LEU A 162 -2.72 9.00 -3.75
C LEU A 162 -3.06 10.24 -2.90
N ASP A 163 -2.03 10.97 -2.43
CA ASP A 163 -2.21 12.19 -1.62
C ASP A 163 -2.94 13.31 -2.36
N ARG A 164 -2.83 13.38 -3.69
CA ARG A 164 -3.41 14.45 -4.50
C ARG A 164 -4.84 14.19 -4.94
N VAL A 165 -5.21 12.91 -5.10
CA VAL A 165 -6.47 12.51 -5.74
C VAL A 165 -7.46 11.93 -4.73
N LEU A 166 -6.98 11.14 -3.77
CA LEU A 166 -7.88 10.42 -2.86
C LEU A 166 -8.43 11.32 -1.77
N HIS A 167 -9.76 11.28 -1.61
CA HIS A 167 -10.49 11.82 -0.47
C HIS A 167 -11.64 10.84 -0.11
N PRO A 168 -12.26 10.93 1.08
CA PRO A 168 -13.25 9.94 1.53
C PRO A 168 -14.46 9.73 0.60
N ASP A 169 -14.80 10.74 -0.21
CA ASP A 169 -15.92 10.74 -1.17
C ASP A 169 -15.52 10.32 -2.59
N THR A 170 -14.25 9.96 -2.84
CA THR A 170 -13.80 9.50 -4.16
C THR A 170 -14.58 8.23 -4.56
N PRO A 171 -15.15 8.17 -5.79
CA PRO A 171 -15.80 6.96 -6.30
C PRO A 171 -14.83 5.79 -6.46
N LEU A 172 -15.33 4.55 -6.37
CA LEU A 172 -14.49 3.34 -6.46
C LEU A 172 -13.69 3.23 -7.75
N ASP A 173 -14.29 3.56 -8.90
CA ASP A 173 -13.62 3.48 -10.20
C ASP A 173 -12.46 4.48 -10.30
N GLU A 174 -12.61 5.66 -9.70
CA GLU A 174 -11.57 6.67 -9.64
C GLU A 174 -10.45 6.25 -8.69
N ALA A 175 -10.78 5.66 -7.54
CA ALA A 175 -9.79 5.13 -6.61
C ALA A 175 -9.02 3.93 -7.19
N ALA A 176 -9.69 3.03 -7.91
CA ALA A 176 -9.05 1.92 -8.63
C ALA A 176 -8.07 2.46 -9.69
N LYS A 177 -8.49 3.45 -10.47
CA LYS A 177 -7.61 4.15 -11.42
C LYS A 177 -6.41 4.81 -10.72
N CYS A 178 -6.64 5.50 -9.60
CA CYS A 178 -5.59 6.13 -8.81
C CYS A 178 -4.56 5.09 -8.29
N ALA A 179 -5.04 3.94 -7.80
CA ALA A 179 -4.19 2.84 -7.36
C ALA A 179 -3.31 2.30 -8.50
N LEU A 180 -3.87 2.16 -9.72
CA LEU A 180 -3.10 1.72 -10.89
C LEU A 180 -2.04 2.74 -11.32
N VAL A 181 -2.36 4.04 -11.30
CA VAL A 181 -1.38 5.11 -11.58
C VAL A 181 -0.27 5.14 -10.53
N SER A 182 -0.62 4.90 -9.26
CA SER A 182 0.33 4.76 -8.15
C SER A 182 1.28 3.58 -8.38
N MET A 183 0.75 2.43 -8.82
CA MET A 183 1.53 1.25 -9.18
C MET A 183 2.43 1.49 -10.39
N ASP A 184 1.91 2.16 -11.43
CA ASP A 184 2.67 2.49 -12.64
C ASP A 184 3.93 3.33 -12.34
N SER A 185 3.75 4.39 -11.54
CA SER A 185 4.85 5.24 -11.08
C SER A 185 5.90 4.43 -10.32
N THR A 186 5.47 3.45 -9.54
CA THR A 186 6.34 2.58 -8.75
C THR A 186 7.10 1.58 -9.62
N LEU A 187 6.41 0.90 -10.55
CA LEU A 187 7.01 -0.02 -11.52
C LEU A 187 8.11 0.66 -12.35
N LYS A 188 7.87 1.90 -12.78
CA LYS A 188 8.82 2.68 -13.58
C LYS A 188 10.08 3.09 -12.80
N SER A 189 9.96 3.27 -11.49
CA SER A 189 11.06 3.80 -10.65
C SER A 189 11.75 2.77 -9.77
N ASN A 190 11.19 1.57 -9.59
CA ASN A 190 11.77 0.55 -8.73
C ASN A 190 11.54 -0.87 -9.28
N LEU A 191 12.62 -1.51 -9.74
CA LEU A 191 12.60 -2.86 -10.34
C LEU A 191 12.19 -3.97 -9.36
N SER A 192 12.14 -3.68 -8.06
CA SER A 192 11.76 -4.66 -7.05
C SER A 192 10.24 -4.88 -6.97
N VAL A 193 9.46 -4.05 -7.66
CA VAL A 193 8.01 -4.17 -7.85
C VAL A 193 7.77 -4.67 -9.27
N GLY A 194 6.77 -5.54 -9.47
CA GLY A 194 6.56 -6.13 -10.79
C GLY A 194 5.20 -6.78 -11.01
N LEU A 195 4.83 -6.83 -12.29
CA LEU A 195 3.67 -7.55 -12.82
C LEU A 195 3.81 -9.08 -12.60
N PRO A 196 2.69 -9.83 -12.62
CA PRO A 196 1.30 -9.34 -12.65
C PRO A 196 0.86 -8.62 -11.36
N LEU A 197 -0.23 -7.88 -11.44
CA LEU A 197 -0.92 -7.26 -10.30
C LEU A 197 -2.21 -8.02 -9.99
N ASP A 198 -2.61 -8.00 -8.72
CA ASP A 198 -3.94 -8.41 -8.29
C ASP A 198 -4.70 -7.18 -7.80
N MET A 199 -5.91 -6.97 -8.31
CA MET A 199 -6.81 -5.92 -7.89
C MET A 199 -8.15 -6.50 -7.43
N VAL A 200 -8.66 -5.97 -6.32
CA VAL A 200 -10.00 -6.25 -5.81
C VAL A 200 -10.70 -4.94 -5.46
N VAL A 201 -11.93 -4.77 -5.95
CA VAL A 201 -12.80 -3.66 -5.60
C VAL A 201 -14.01 -4.21 -4.85
N TYR A 202 -14.29 -3.67 -3.67
CA TYR A 202 -15.40 -4.08 -2.83
C TYR A 202 -16.36 -2.91 -2.64
N GLU A 203 -17.64 -3.13 -2.93
CA GLU A 203 -18.70 -2.15 -2.67
C GLU A 203 -19.24 -2.33 -1.24
N ALA A 204 -19.46 -1.21 -0.55
CA ALA A 204 -20.00 -1.22 0.80
C ALA A 204 -21.29 -2.05 0.90
N ASP A 205 -21.42 -2.82 1.98
CA ASP A 205 -22.60 -3.63 2.33
C ASP A 205 -22.92 -4.78 1.36
N LYS A 206 -22.03 -5.13 0.43
CA LYS A 206 -22.22 -6.28 -0.47
C LYS A 206 -21.88 -7.63 0.16
N PHE A 207 -20.88 -7.66 1.03
CA PHE A 207 -20.31 -8.88 1.65
C PHE A 207 -19.81 -9.96 0.67
N GLU A 208 -19.63 -9.60 -0.60
CA GLU A 208 -19.02 -10.39 -1.67
C GLU A 208 -18.44 -9.44 -2.73
N SER A 209 -17.53 -9.91 -3.58
CA SER A 209 -17.06 -9.15 -4.74
C SER A 209 -16.77 -10.02 -5.96
N ASP A 210 -17.33 -9.62 -7.10
CA ASP A 210 -17.01 -10.14 -8.43
C ASP A 210 -15.92 -9.30 -9.15
N LYS A 211 -15.57 -8.13 -8.61
CA LYS A 211 -14.57 -7.20 -9.16
C LYS A 211 -13.16 -7.60 -8.74
N VAL A 212 -12.75 -8.78 -9.17
CA VAL A 212 -11.42 -9.36 -8.93
C VAL A 212 -10.70 -9.55 -10.26
N VAL A 213 -9.51 -8.98 -10.41
CA VAL A 213 -8.76 -9.06 -11.68
C VAL A 213 -7.27 -9.22 -11.47
N CYS A 214 -6.65 -10.07 -12.31
CA CYS A 214 -5.21 -10.18 -12.46
C CYS A 214 -4.78 -9.38 -13.70
N ILE A 215 -3.84 -8.45 -13.52
CA ILE A 215 -3.37 -7.52 -14.56
C ILE A 215 -1.94 -7.89 -14.91
N ASP A 216 -1.72 -8.45 -16.09
CA ASP A 216 -0.39 -8.72 -16.62
C ASP A 216 0.09 -7.61 -17.57
N GLU A 217 1.25 -7.83 -18.19
CA GLU A 217 1.85 -6.93 -19.18
C GLU A 217 1.02 -6.73 -20.45
N ASN A 218 0.08 -7.64 -20.74
CA ASN A 218 -0.75 -7.62 -21.94
C ASN A 218 -2.14 -7.04 -21.68
N ASN A 219 -2.44 -6.61 -20.45
CA ASN A 219 -3.73 -6.04 -20.11
C ASN A 219 -3.96 -4.71 -20.87
N PRO A 220 -5.00 -4.63 -21.74
CA PRO A 220 -5.18 -3.49 -22.63
C PRO A 220 -5.52 -2.20 -21.89
N TYR A 221 -6.25 -2.29 -20.78
CA TYR A 221 -6.59 -1.12 -19.97
C TYR A 221 -5.35 -0.55 -19.28
N PHE A 222 -4.50 -1.42 -18.71
CA PHE A 222 -3.27 -0.99 -18.04
C PHE A 222 -2.29 -0.35 -19.02
N GLN A 223 -2.12 -0.91 -20.23
CA GLN A 223 -1.30 -0.32 -21.29
C GLN A 223 -1.85 1.04 -21.75
N MET A 224 -3.15 1.14 -22.00
CA MET A 224 -3.80 2.40 -22.36
C MET A 224 -3.56 3.47 -21.29
N MET A 225 -3.74 3.11 -20.02
CA MET A 225 -3.55 4.02 -18.89
C MET A 225 -2.08 4.47 -18.78
N HIS A 226 -1.13 3.54 -18.82
CA HIS A 226 0.32 3.83 -18.77
C HIS A 226 0.73 4.85 -19.84
N ASN A 227 0.35 4.58 -21.09
CA ASN A 227 0.69 5.45 -22.23
C ASN A 227 0.03 6.82 -22.11
N THR A 228 -1.26 6.86 -21.81
CA THR A 228 -2.03 8.11 -21.72
C THR A 228 -1.52 8.98 -20.58
N TRP A 229 -1.24 8.38 -19.41
CA TRP A 229 -0.74 9.09 -18.24
C TRP A 229 0.63 9.73 -18.50
N GLY A 230 1.54 8.99 -19.13
CA GLY A 230 2.86 9.49 -19.49
C GLY A 230 2.80 10.69 -20.46
N VAL A 231 1.94 10.61 -21.48
CA VAL A 231 1.73 11.72 -22.43
C VAL A 231 1.14 12.93 -21.73
N LYS A 232 0.07 12.76 -20.95
CA LYS A 232 -0.61 13.87 -20.27
C LYS A 232 0.27 14.56 -19.23
N LEU A 233 1.09 13.82 -18.49
CA LEU A 233 2.07 14.40 -17.58
C LEU A 233 3.08 15.29 -18.29
N ARG A 234 3.54 14.89 -19.49
CA ARG A 234 4.46 15.69 -20.30
C ARG A 234 3.78 16.95 -20.83
N GLU A 235 2.55 16.84 -21.36
CA GLU A 235 1.79 18.00 -21.81
C GLU A 235 1.58 19.03 -20.68
N VAL A 236 1.27 18.57 -19.47
CA VAL A 236 1.13 19.45 -18.30
C VAL A 236 2.46 20.11 -17.95
N PHE A 237 3.57 19.36 -17.98
CA PHE A 237 4.90 19.89 -17.70
C PHE A 237 5.33 20.94 -18.73
N ASP A 238 5.15 20.65 -20.02
CA ASP A 238 5.50 21.56 -21.12
C ASP A 238 4.61 22.83 -21.12
N GLY A 239 3.45 22.78 -20.45
CA GLY A 239 2.56 23.93 -20.24
C GLY A 239 2.92 24.82 -19.05
N ILE A 240 3.91 24.46 -18.24
CA ILE A 240 4.40 25.30 -17.13
C ILE A 240 5.37 26.34 -17.71
N GLU A 241 5.18 27.63 -17.38
CA GLU A 241 6.06 28.69 -17.83
C GLU A 241 7.51 28.46 -17.39
N ASP A 242 8.45 28.71 -18.31
CA ASP A 242 9.88 28.60 -18.03
C ASP A 242 10.29 29.59 -16.92
N PRO A 243 11.19 29.19 -16.01
CA PRO A 243 11.73 30.11 -15.02
C PRO A 243 12.51 31.26 -15.68
N VAL A 244 12.16 32.50 -15.31
CA VAL A 244 12.84 33.71 -15.78
C VAL A 244 14.05 34.02 -14.88
N TRP A 245 15.25 34.05 -15.47
CA TRP A 245 16.53 34.19 -14.75
C TRP A 245 17.22 35.56 -14.92
N ASP A 246 16.78 36.38 -15.87
CA ASP A 246 17.42 37.64 -16.24
C ASP A 246 16.77 38.87 -15.58
N GLY A 247 15.79 38.65 -14.70
CA GLY A 247 15.04 39.72 -14.06
C GLY A 247 14.05 40.44 -14.99
N ALA A 248 13.74 39.86 -16.16
CA ALA A 248 12.67 40.36 -17.00
C ALA A 248 11.32 40.35 -16.27
N ALA A 249 10.43 41.26 -16.67
CA ALA A 249 9.10 41.36 -16.06
C ALA A 249 8.28 40.09 -16.35
N THR A 250 7.92 39.38 -15.30
CA THR A 250 7.03 38.21 -15.32
C THR A 250 5.98 38.34 -14.23
N ALA A 251 4.80 37.74 -14.46
CA ALA A 251 3.75 37.66 -13.45
C ALA A 251 4.13 36.77 -12.25
N THR A 252 5.05 35.81 -12.46
CA THR A 252 5.48 34.83 -11.45
C THR A 252 7.02 34.78 -11.34
N PRO A 253 7.66 35.78 -10.71
CA PRO A 253 9.12 35.85 -10.65
C PRO A 253 9.71 34.78 -9.72
N LEU A 254 10.63 33.96 -10.27
CA LEU A 254 11.45 33.02 -9.50
C LEU A 254 12.50 33.75 -8.64
N LEU A 255 13.17 34.74 -9.23
CA LEU A 255 14.16 35.56 -8.54
C LEU A 255 13.45 36.59 -7.68
N GLN A 256 13.41 36.35 -6.37
CA GLN A 256 12.85 37.28 -5.39
C GLN A 256 13.88 37.68 -4.34
N PRO A 257 13.81 38.92 -3.81
CA PRO A 257 14.63 39.33 -2.68
C PRO A 257 14.38 38.40 -1.50
N ALA A 258 15.44 37.78 -1.00
CA ALA A 258 15.30 36.75 0.01
C ALA A 258 14.98 37.36 1.38
N GLN A 259 13.83 37.02 1.97
CA GLN A 259 13.35 37.64 3.20
C GLN A 259 13.91 37.03 4.50
N ARG A 260 14.34 35.76 4.47
CA ARG A 260 14.83 35.03 5.66
C ARG A 260 16.15 34.28 5.48
N VAL A 261 16.53 33.97 4.24
CA VAL A 261 17.69 33.12 3.93
C VAL A 261 18.48 33.81 2.83
N GLN A 262 19.78 34.08 3.02
CA GLN A 262 20.56 34.76 1.99
C GLN A 262 20.69 33.87 0.74
N ALA A 263 20.70 34.50 -0.43
CA ALA A 263 21.02 33.81 -1.68
C ALA A 263 22.46 33.28 -1.64
N LEU A 264 22.70 32.15 -2.33
CA LEU A 264 24.03 31.56 -2.43
C LEU A 264 25.00 32.56 -3.07
N LYS A 265 26.10 32.86 -2.36
CA LYS A 265 27.18 33.69 -2.89
C LYS A 265 28.10 32.85 -3.77
N LYS A 266 28.39 33.32 -4.99
CA LYS A 266 29.45 32.75 -5.82
C LYS A 266 30.79 33.23 -5.29
N ILE A 267 31.71 32.31 -5.00
CA ILE A 267 33.11 32.62 -4.69
C ILE A 267 33.83 32.81 -6.03
N GLN A 268 34.30 34.03 -6.30
CA GLN A 268 34.95 34.41 -7.55
C GLN A 268 36.46 34.63 -7.39
N THR A 269 36.93 34.79 -6.15
CA THR A 269 38.36 34.94 -5.85
C THR A 269 38.78 34.01 -4.70
N PRO A 270 40.06 33.64 -4.59
CA PRO A 270 40.57 32.84 -3.47
C PRO A 270 40.39 33.51 -2.10
N ASP A 271 40.23 34.84 -2.09
CA ASP A 271 40.07 35.64 -0.87
C ASP A 271 38.62 35.70 -0.38
N GLU A 272 37.65 35.32 -1.23
CA GLU A 272 36.24 35.26 -0.84
C GLU A 272 35.95 33.99 -0.02
N LYS A 273 35.59 34.18 1.26
CA LYS A 273 35.14 33.10 2.14
C LYS A 273 33.61 33.05 2.21
N LEU A 274 33.09 31.83 2.38
CA LEU A 274 31.65 31.53 2.54
C LEU A 274 31.09 31.98 3.91
N ILE A 275 31.97 32.34 4.85
CA ILE A 275 31.71 32.79 6.22
C ILE A 275 32.53 34.06 6.46
#